data_AF-A0A8T6FV76-F1
#
_entry.id   AF-A0A8T6FV76-F1
#
_cell.length_a   1.000
_cell.length_b   1.000
_cell.length_c   1.000
_cell.angle_alpha   90.00
_cell.angle_beta   90.00
_cell.angle_gamma   90.00
#
_symmetry.space_group_name_H-M   'P 1'
#
loop_
_entity.id
_entity.type
_entity.pdbx_description
1 polymer ?
#
loop_
_entity_poly.entity_id
_entity_poly.type
_entity_poly.pdbx_seq_one_letter_code
_entity_poly.pdbx_strand_id
1 'polypeptide(L)'
;MSRRRFTFAAAGLAGFVLLAACGGDDGDTEGELKGDIIVDGSSTVFPITMAAAEEFSLKHSGVRVSVGVSGTGGGFKKFAAGETDISDASRPIKPSEAEAIAAAGFEYIEIPVAYDGLTVVVNPENDWVACLTVDELKKMWEPAAQRTITNWNQIRDGFPDLPLDLFAPGVDSGTFDYFTEAIVGAAQSSRGDFQASEDDNVLVTGVSGSRSAIGYFGLSYYVENTDKVRGVPIDSGNGTCVEPTFATVADGSYQPLSRPIFIYVRKDAAERPEVDAFIKYYLSPEFTPLISSPEVGYVQLSNELYAALTQRFADRVNGTLWPNGAEVGASLDRYMQ
;
A
#
# COMPACT_ATOMS: atom_id res chain seq x y z
N MET A 1 70.21 1.05 -43.75
CA MET A 1 70.49 2.50 -43.86
C MET A 1 69.42 3.21 -43.04
N SER A 2 69.63 4.14 -42.12
CA SER A 2 70.78 4.92 -41.69
C SER A 2 70.51 5.32 -40.24
N ARG A 3 71.54 5.31 -39.40
CA ARG A 3 71.58 6.00 -38.10
C ARG A 3 71.33 7.50 -38.29
N ARG A 4 70.76 8.16 -37.27
CA ARG A 4 71.21 9.49 -36.84
C ARG A 4 70.82 9.76 -35.39
N ARG A 5 71.85 9.97 -34.57
CA ARG A 5 71.81 10.57 -33.24
C ARG A 5 71.68 12.09 -33.40
N PHE A 6 71.00 12.75 -32.46
CA PHE A 6 71.30 14.12 -32.06
C PHE A 6 71.15 14.25 -30.55
N THR A 7 72.04 15.05 -29.98
CA THR A 7 72.31 15.27 -28.55
C THR A 7 72.21 16.77 -28.26
N PHE A 8 72.09 17.14 -26.98
CA PHE A 8 72.20 18.49 -26.35
C PHE A 8 70.97 19.41 -26.55
N ALA A 9 70.54 20.27 -25.62
CA ALA A 9 70.89 20.59 -24.22
C ALA A 9 69.85 21.60 -23.65
N ALA A 10 69.92 21.80 -22.33
CA ALA A 10 69.64 23.05 -21.60
C ALA A 10 68.18 23.44 -21.24
N ALA A 11 67.87 23.15 -19.97
CA ALA A 11 67.50 24.11 -18.92
C ALA A 11 66.59 25.31 -19.26
N GLY A 12 65.36 25.25 -18.71
CA GLY A 12 64.53 26.42 -18.40
C GLY A 12 63.83 26.20 -17.07
N LEU A 13 64.38 26.78 -16.00
CA LEU A 13 63.69 26.94 -14.72
C LEU A 13 62.56 27.96 -14.91
N ALA A 14 61.31 27.55 -14.72
CA ALA A 14 60.20 28.46 -14.49
C ALA A 14 59.53 28.05 -13.18
N GLY A 15 59.70 28.90 -12.16
CA GLY A 15 59.16 28.69 -10.82
C GLY A 15 57.64 28.68 -10.84
N PHE A 16 57.06 27.63 -10.25
CA PHE A 16 55.65 27.61 -9.91
C PHE A 16 55.49 28.17 -8.49
N VAL A 17 54.80 29.31 -8.42
CA VAL A 17 54.36 29.96 -7.19
C VAL A 17 53.32 29.07 -6.52
N LEU A 18 53.59 28.66 -5.28
CA LEU A 18 52.62 28.05 -4.36
C LEU A 18 51.58 29.11 -3.97
N LEU A 19 50.41 29.08 -4.59
CA LEU A 19 49.21 29.73 -4.07
C LEU A 19 48.57 28.76 -3.07
N ALA A 20 48.86 28.97 -1.78
CA ALA A 20 48.06 28.44 -0.70
C ALA A 20 46.69 29.13 -0.73
N ALA A 21 45.74 28.52 -1.43
CA ALA A 21 44.33 28.87 -1.33
C ALA A 21 43.78 28.24 -0.05
N CYS A 22 43.72 29.04 1.03
CA CYS A 22 42.82 28.78 2.15
C CYS A 22 41.39 29.02 1.65
N GLY A 23 40.80 27.99 1.02
CA GLY A 23 39.37 27.89 0.80
C GLY A 23 38.82 26.91 1.82
N GLY A 24 38.45 27.41 2.98
CA GLY A 24 37.55 26.70 3.89
C GLY A 24 36.18 26.68 3.24
N ASP A 25 35.94 25.66 2.43
CA ASP A 25 34.61 25.22 2.05
C ASP A 25 34.26 24.13 3.06
N ASP A 26 33.65 24.55 4.18
CA ASP A 26 32.89 23.64 5.05
C ASP A 26 31.64 23.22 4.28
N GLY A 27 31.85 22.48 3.19
CA GLY A 27 30.84 21.61 2.63
C GLY A 27 30.69 20.47 3.62
N ASP A 28 29.66 20.55 4.44
CA ASP A 28 29.10 19.40 5.14
C ASP A 28 28.93 18.29 4.10
N THR A 29 29.92 17.40 4.06
CA THR A 29 29.77 16.11 3.43
C THR A 29 28.99 15.30 4.44
N GLU A 30 27.66 15.52 4.46
CA GLU A 30 26.74 14.51 4.98
C GLU A 30 27.17 13.19 4.33
N GLY A 31 27.74 12.31 5.15
CA GLY A 31 28.28 11.05 4.66
C GLY A 31 27.17 10.32 3.90
N GLU A 32 27.52 9.80 2.72
CA GLU A 32 26.61 9.01 1.89
C GLU A 32 25.90 7.95 2.75
N LEU A 33 24.56 8.03 2.86
CA LEU A 33 23.74 7.15 3.69
C LEU A 33 23.99 5.67 3.33
N LYS A 34 24.17 4.83 4.35
CA LYS A 34 24.48 3.40 4.20
C LYS A 34 23.78 2.58 5.25
N GLY A 35 23.34 1.37 4.89
CA GLY A 35 22.75 0.42 5.84
C GLY A 35 21.71 -0.48 5.19
N ASP A 36 21.20 -1.42 5.99
CA ASP A 36 20.10 -2.29 5.62
C ASP A 36 18.84 -1.88 6.39
N ILE A 37 17.71 -1.79 5.69
CA ILE A 37 16.37 -1.57 6.26
C ILE A 37 15.54 -2.81 5.93
N ILE A 38 14.99 -3.46 6.96
CA ILE A 38 14.19 -4.67 6.80
C ILE A 38 12.72 -4.34 7.06
N VAL A 39 11.89 -4.53 6.05
CA VAL A 39 10.45 -4.35 6.10
C VAL A 39 9.75 -5.67 5.85
N ASP A 40 8.68 -5.96 6.57
CA ASP A 40 7.81 -7.11 6.28
C ASP A 40 6.38 -6.83 6.73
N GLY A 41 5.40 -7.43 6.06
CA GLY A 41 4.05 -7.49 6.59
C GLY A 41 2.99 -7.65 5.51
N SER A 42 2.07 -6.69 5.47
CA SER A 42 0.90 -6.68 4.60
C SER A 42 1.23 -6.74 3.10
N SER A 43 0.64 -7.70 2.39
CA SER A 43 0.65 -7.77 0.92
C SER A 43 -0.01 -6.54 0.26
N THR A 44 -0.92 -5.87 0.97
CA THR A 44 -1.55 -4.63 0.51
C THR A 44 -0.64 -3.41 0.63
N VAL A 45 0.30 -3.37 1.58
CA VAL A 45 1.20 -2.20 1.73
C VAL A 45 2.51 -2.40 0.98
N PHE A 46 2.85 -3.67 0.72
CA PHE A 46 4.05 -4.06 -0.03
C PHE A 46 4.28 -3.26 -1.32
N PRO A 47 3.29 -3.02 -2.22
CA PRO A 47 3.55 -2.27 -3.45
C PRO A 47 3.99 -0.83 -3.19
N ILE A 48 3.41 -0.18 -2.18
CA ILE A 48 3.78 1.19 -1.79
C ILE A 48 5.22 1.19 -1.25
N THR A 49 5.53 0.28 -0.34
CA THR A 49 6.85 0.23 0.28
C THR A 49 7.94 -0.19 -0.71
N MET A 50 7.63 -1.07 -1.65
CA MET A 50 8.53 -1.42 -2.76
C MET A 50 8.82 -0.22 -3.66
N ALA A 51 7.79 0.53 -4.07
CA ALA A 51 7.97 1.74 -4.86
C ALA A 51 8.83 2.77 -4.12
N ALA A 52 8.59 2.96 -2.81
CA ALA A 52 9.41 3.84 -1.98
C ALA A 52 10.87 3.36 -1.91
N ALA A 53 11.09 2.05 -1.71
CA ALA A 53 12.41 1.43 -1.65
C ALA A 53 13.19 1.61 -2.95
N GLU A 54 12.56 1.38 -4.09
CA GLU A 54 13.16 1.50 -5.42
C GLU A 54 13.60 2.94 -5.68
N GLU A 55 12.70 3.91 -5.56
CA GLU A 55 13.00 5.33 -5.82
C GLU A 55 14.02 5.90 -4.81
N PHE A 56 13.96 5.48 -3.55
CA PHE A 56 14.94 5.88 -2.55
C PHE A 56 16.34 5.34 -2.87
N SER A 57 16.43 4.09 -3.34
CA SER A 57 17.71 3.45 -3.69
C SER A 57 18.42 4.13 -4.87
N LEU A 58 17.67 4.74 -5.80
CA LEU A 58 18.24 5.52 -6.92
C LEU A 58 19.04 6.73 -6.43
N LYS A 59 18.68 7.26 -5.25
CA LYS A 59 19.32 8.44 -4.64
C LYS A 59 20.33 8.06 -3.57
N HIS A 60 20.10 6.93 -2.90
CA HIS A 60 20.88 6.46 -1.78
C HIS A 60 21.36 5.03 -2.04
N SER A 61 22.23 4.85 -3.03
CA SER A 61 22.72 3.53 -3.46
C SER A 61 23.45 2.71 -2.38
N GLY A 62 23.86 3.37 -1.29
CA GLY A 62 24.45 2.74 -0.10
C GLY A 62 23.42 2.11 0.85
N VAL A 63 22.13 2.41 0.70
CA VAL A 63 21.04 1.88 1.50
C VAL A 63 20.32 0.77 0.75
N ARG A 64 20.15 -0.39 1.40
CA ARG A 64 19.36 -1.50 0.87
C ARG A 64 18.09 -1.66 1.69
N VAL A 65 16.96 -1.49 1.04
CA VAL A 65 15.65 -1.76 1.65
C VAL A 65 15.16 -3.12 1.17
N SER A 66 14.98 -4.07 2.08
CA SER A 66 14.43 -5.39 1.79
C SER A 66 12.99 -5.44 2.28
N VAL A 67 12.05 -5.68 1.37
CA VAL A 67 10.61 -5.73 1.69
C VAL A 67 10.09 -7.15 1.51
N GLY A 68 9.53 -7.72 2.56
CA GLY A 68 8.93 -9.05 2.58
C GLY A 68 7.41 -9.02 2.78
N VAL A 69 6.76 -10.14 2.50
CA VAL A 69 5.31 -10.31 2.70
C VAL A 69 5.07 -11.50 3.64
N SER A 70 4.43 -11.26 4.78
CA SER A 70 3.95 -12.31 5.69
C SER A 70 2.51 -12.08 6.17
N GLY A 71 1.82 -11.10 5.60
CA GLY A 71 0.53 -10.59 6.06
C GLY A 71 0.67 -9.75 7.33
N THR A 72 -0.29 -8.87 7.60
CA THR A 72 -0.22 -7.91 8.73
C THR A 72 0.07 -8.58 10.09
N GLY A 73 -0.61 -9.69 10.39
CA GLY A 73 -0.37 -10.41 11.65
C GLY A 73 0.96 -11.18 11.69
N GLY A 74 1.47 -11.61 10.53
CA GLY A 74 2.82 -12.20 10.43
C GLY A 74 3.91 -11.14 10.62
N GLY A 75 3.72 -9.97 9.99
CA GLY A 75 4.60 -8.81 10.09
C GLY A 75 4.77 -8.36 11.53
N PHE A 76 3.67 -8.18 12.28
CA PHE A 76 3.75 -7.82 13.70
C PHE A 76 4.44 -8.88 14.57
N LYS A 77 4.34 -10.18 14.24
CA LYS A 77 5.08 -11.22 14.97
C LYS A 77 6.59 -11.10 14.74
N LYS A 78 7.03 -10.90 13.50
CA LYS A 78 8.45 -10.66 13.17
C LYS A 78 8.97 -9.37 13.78
N PHE A 79 8.14 -8.32 13.75
CA PHE A 79 8.43 -7.02 14.35
C PHE A 79 8.61 -7.12 15.87
N ALA A 80 7.72 -7.82 16.57
CA ALA A 80 7.84 -8.11 18.01
C ALA A 80 9.05 -9.00 18.34
N ALA A 81 9.47 -9.87 17.42
CA ALA A 81 10.70 -10.66 17.55
C ALA A 81 11.98 -9.86 17.25
N GLY A 82 11.87 -8.60 16.83
CA GLY A 82 13.00 -7.74 16.49
C GLY A 82 13.61 -8.00 15.10
N GLU A 83 12.96 -8.81 14.27
CA GLU A 83 13.48 -9.24 12.96
C GLU A 83 13.35 -8.14 11.89
N THR A 84 12.46 -7.18 12.08
CA THR A 84 12.18 -6.11 11.11
C THR A 84 12.25 -4.73 11.75
N ASP A 85 12.60 -3.72 10.95
CA ASP A 85 12.63 -2.32 11.33
C ASP A 85 11.27 -1.64 11.15
N ILE A 86 10.53 -2.11 10.15
CA ILE A 86 9.23 -1.59 9.76
C ILE A 86 8.27 -2.77 9.58
N SER A 87 7.05 -2.62 10.09
CA SER A 87 5.94 -3.55 9.80
C SER A 87 4.90 -2.88 8.92
N ASP A 88 4.67 -3.48 7.76
CA ASP A 88 3.60 -3.12 6.83
C ASP A 88 2.27 -3.66 7.34
N ALA A 89 1.23 -2.84 7.39
CA ALA A 89 -0.03 -3.22 8.02
C ALA A 89 -1.26 -2.70 7.27
N SER A 90 -2.14 -3.62 6.89
CA SER A 90 -3.41 -3.32 6.23
C SER A 90 -4.52 -2.84 7.17
N ARG A 91 -4.25 -2.76 8.47
CA ARG A 91 -5.20 -2.38 9.51
C ARG A 91 -4.42 -1.83 10.71
N PRO A 92 -5.09 -1.12 11.63
CA PRO A 92 -4.46 -0.77 12.88
C PRO A 92 -3.98 -2.00 13.65
N ILE A 93 -2.90 -1.83 14.40
CA ILE A 93 -2.35 -2.83 15.30
C ILE A 93 -3.41 -3.28 16.32
N LYS A 94 -3.46 -4.59 16.62
CA LYS A 94 -4.38 -5.13 17.64
C LYS A 94 -3.79 -4.91 19.05
N PRO A 95 -4.61 -4.81 20.10
CA PRO A 95 -4.13 -4.72 21.47
C PRO A 95 -3.12 -5.81 21.84
N SER A 96 -3.41 -7.07 21.47
CA SER A 96 -2.52 -8.21 21.71
C SER A 96 -1.17 -8.12 20.98
N GLU A 97 -1.11 -7.45 19.84
CA GLU A 97 0.12 -7.24 19.08
C GLU A 97 0.95 -6.12 19.69
N ALA A 98 0.31 -5.02 20.10
CA ALA A 98 0.95 -3.94 20.83
C ALA A 98 1.54 -4.44 22.16
N GLU A 99 0.79 -5.27 22.90
CA GLU A 99 1.25 -5.94 24.13
C GLU A 99 2.47 -6.83 23.86
N ALA A 100 2.48 -7.60 22.77
CA ALA A 100 3.60 -8.46 22.42
C ALA A 100 4.88 -7.66 22.10
N ILE A 101 4.75 -6.54 21.38
CA ILE A 101 5.87 -5.64 21.07
C ILE A 101 6.42 -5.01 22.35
N ALA A 102 5.53 -4.53 23.23
CA ALA A 102 5.92 -3.95 24.51
C ALA A 102 6.59 -4.99 25.43
N ALA A 103 6.09 -6.23 25.46
CA ALA A 103 6.70 -7.33 26.22
C ALA A 103 8.10 -7.71 25.71
N ALA A 104 8.37 -7.51 24.43
CA ALA A 104 9.70 -7.65 23.83
C ALA A 104 10.64 -6.46 24.12
N GLY A 105 10.14 -5.40 24.77
CA GLY A 105 10.92 -4.20 25.12
C GLY A 105 11.05 -3.20 23.97
N PHE A 106 10.27 -3.36 22.90
CA PHE A 106 10.28 -2.44 21.77
C PHE A 106 9.19 -1.39 21.89
N GLU A 107 9.44 -0.25 21.27
CA GLU A 107 8.47 0.82 21.03
C GLU A 107 8.36 1.08 19.53
N TYR A 108 7.26 1.70 19.10
CA TYR A 108 6.99 1.92 17.68
C TYR A 108 6.28 3.23 17.39
N ILE A 109 6.43 3.74 16.18
CA ILE A 109 5.72 4.90 15.64
C ILE A 109 4.72 4.37 14.62
N GLU A 110 3.44 4.57 14.87
CA GLU A 110 2.37 4.28 13.93
C GLU A 110 2.20 5.42 12.92
N ILE A 111 2.18 5.08 11.63
CA ILE A 111 2.08 6.03 10.53
C ILE A 111 1.09 5.47 9.48
N PRO A 112 -0.15 5.96 9.38
CA PRO A 112 -0.98 5.73 8.20
C PRO A 112 -0.31 6.33 6.95
N VAL A 113 -0.38 5.64 5.82
CA VAL A 113 0.34 6.05 4.59
C VAL A 113 -0.58 6.29 3.39
N ALA A 114 -1.75 5.66 3.35
CA ALA A 114 -2.73 5.81 2.29
C ALA A 114 -4.08 5.26 2.73
N TYR A 115 -5.11 5.47 1.91
CA TYR A 115 -6.31 4.65 1.95
C TYR A 115 -6.27 3.61 0.83
N ASP A 116 -6.66 2.39 1.19
CA ASP A 116 -6.99 1.32 0.26
C ASP A 116 -8.50 1.28 0.07
N GLY A 117 -8.93 1.06 -1.18
CA GLY A 117 -10.33 1.07 -1.57
C GLY A 117 -10.56 0.06 -2.70
N LEU A 118 -11.50 -0.86 -2.51
CA LEU A 118 -11.86 -1.86 -3.52
C LEU A 118 -13.27 -1.60 -4.04
N THR A 119 -13.45 -1.69 -5.35
CA THR A 119 -14.75 -1.52 -5.97
C THR A 119 -15.29 -2.86 -6.46
N VAL A 120 -16.51 -3.20 -6.04
CA VAL A 120 -17.29 -4.23 -6.72
C VAL A 120 -17.87 -3.61 -7.99
N VAL A 121 -17.64 -4.26 -9.13
CA VAL A 121 -18.09 -3.79 -10.44
C VAL A 121 -19.01 -4.80 -11.11
N VAL A 122 -19.92 -4.28 -11.92
CA VAL A 122 -20.75 -5.05 -12.84
C VAL A 122 -20.71 -4.43 -14.22
N ASN A 123 -21.23 -5.16 -15.20
CA ASN A 123 -21.47 -4.62 -16.52
C ASN A 123 -22.40 -3.39 -16.47
N PRO A 124 -22.19 -2.33 -17.28
CA PRO A 124 -23.10 -1.18 -17.32
C PRO A 124 -24.55 -1.54 -17.69
N GLU A 125 -24.77 -2.62 -18.44
CA GLU A 125 -26.10 -3.13 -18.80
C GLU A 125 -26.76 -3.99 -17.70
N ASN A 126 -26.08 -4.22 -16.57
CA ASN A 126 -26.67 -4.85 -15.40
C ASN A 126 -27.66 -3.86 -14.75
N ASP A 127 -28.95 -4.16 -14.86
CA ASP A 127 -30.07 -3.32 -14.43
C ASP A 127 -30.80 -3.84 -13.18
N TRP A 128 -30.31 -4.93 -12.56
CA TRP A 128 -30.89 -5.50 -11.33
C TRP A 128 -30.07 -5.21 -10.07
N VAL A 129 -28.75 -5.02 -10.18
CA VAL A 129 -27.88 -4.70 -9.04
C VAL A 129 -27.78 -3.19 -8.84
N ALA A 130 -28.67 -2.64 -8.02
CA ALA A 130 -28.58 -1.25 -7.56
C ALA A 130 -27.65 -1.08 -6.34
N CYS A 131 -27.55 -2.12 -5.50
CA CYS A 131 -26.74 -2.15 -4.29
C CYS A 131 -26.60 -3.61 -3.83
N LEU A 132 -25.47 -3.95 -3.21
CA LEU A 132 -25.20 -5.24 -2.58
C LEU A 132 -24.86 -5.08 -1.10
N THR A 133 -25.31 -6.02 -0.28
CA THR A 133 -24.88 -6.11 1.12
C THR A 133 -23.61 -6.93 1.26
N VAL A 134 -22.90 -6.75 2.36
CA VAL A 134 -21.75 -7.61 2.73
C VAL A 134 -22.17 -9.08 2.79
N ASP A 135 -23.35 -9.39 3.32
CA ASP A 135 -23.85 -10.77 3.43
C ASP A 135 -24.09 -11.40 2.05
N GLU A 136 -24.56 -10.63 1.08
CA GLU A 136 -24.75 -11.12 -0.29
C GLU A 136 -23.42 -11.34 -1.00
N LEU A 137 -22.47 -10.41 -0.85
CA LEU A 137 -21.12 -10.60 -1.36
C LEU A 137 -20.49 -11.85 -0.72
N LYS A 138 -20.63 -12.04 0.59
CA LYS A 138 -20.15 -13.23 1.28
C LYS A 138 -20.77 -14.50 0.70
N LYS A 139 -22.10 -14.52 0.53
CA LYS A 139 -22.83 -15.64 -0.08
C LYS A 139 -22.39 -15.94 -1.52
N MET A 140 -21.96 -14.94 -2.28
CA MET A 140 -21.42 -15.12 -3.64
C MET A 140 -20.02 -15.75 -3.63
N TRP A 141 -19.15 -15.31 -2.72
CA TRP A 141 -17.70 -15.51 -2.80
C TRP A 141 -17.13 -16.52 -1.80
N GLU A 142 -17.85 -16.88 -0.73
CA GLU A 142 -17.33 -17.81 0.27
C GLU A 142 -17.10 -19.23 -0.30
N PRO A 143 -16.20 -20.04 0.27
CA PRO A 143 -15.89 -21.38 -0.25
C PRO A 143 -17.11 -22.29 -0.45
N ALA A 144 -18.15 -22.16 0.41
CA ALA A 144 -19.38 -22.94 0.31
C ALA A 144 -20.21 -22.62 -0.95
N ALA A 145 -19.99 -21.46 -1.57
CA ALA A 145 -20.66 -21.04 -2.79
C ALA A 145 -20.16 -21.79 -4.03
N GLN A 146 -18.96 -22.37 -3.98
CA GLN A 146 -18.32 -23.06 -5.10
C GLN A 146 -19.25 -24.13 -5.70
N ARG A 147 -19.51 -24.02 -7.01
CA ARG A 147 -20.41 -24.89 -7.80
C ARG A 147 -21.85 -25.03 -7.24
N THR A 148 -22.22 -24.21 -6.26
CA THR A 148 -23.53 -24.27 -5.59
C THR A 148 -24.33 -23.01 -5.88
N ILE A 149 -23.68 -21.85 -5.74
CA ILE A 149 -24.20 -20.55 -6.11
C ILE A 149 -23.61 -20.18 -7.47
N THR A 150 -24.38 -20.40 -8.53
CA THR A 150 -23.97 -20.23 -9.92
C THR A 150 -24.93 -19.34 -10.72
N ASN A 151 -25.93 -18.75 -10.07
CA ASN A 151 -26.96 -17.94 -10.71
C ASN A 151 -27.37 -16.74 -9.83
N TRP A 152 -27.70 -15.61 -10.46
CA TRP A 152 -28.10 -14.39 -9.77
C TRP A 152 -29.35 -14.54 -8.91
N ASN A 153 -30.35 -15.33 -9.35
CA ASN A 153 -31.58 -15.55 -8.58
C ASN A 153 -31.35 -16.30 -7.25
N GLN A 154 -30.19 -16.92 -7.07
CA GLN A 154 -29.83 -17.59 -5.81
C GLN A 154 -29.31 -16.60 -4.76
N ILE A 155 -28.93 -15.38 -5.15
CA ILE A 155 -28.37 -14.38 -4.25
C ILE A 155 -29.48 -13.67 -3.49
N ARG A 156 -30.40 -13.04 -4.23
CA ARG A 156 -31.50 -12.22 -3.70
C ARG A 156 -32.77 -12.50 -4.50
N ASP A 157 -33.89 -12.66 -3.80
CA ASP A 157 -35.20 -12.77 -4.43
C ASP A 157 -35.46 -11.57 -5.37
N GLY A 158 -35.94 -11.86 -6.58
CA GLY A 158 -36.19 -10.85 -7.61
C GLY A 158 -35.02 -10.60 -8.56
N PHE A 159 -33.81 -11.10 -8.27
CA PHE A 159 -32.73 -11.14 -9.25
C PHE A 159 -33.03 -12.12 -10.40
N PRO A 160 -32.50 -11.87 -11.61
CA PRO A 160 -32.86 -12.64 -12.80
C PRO A 160 -32.27 -14.05 -12.77
N ASP A 161 -32.89 -14.96 -13.54
CA ASP A 161 -32.34 -16.29 -13.85
C ASP A 161 -31.24 -16.17 -14.90
N LEU A 162 -30.07 -15.68 -14.47
CA LEU A 162 -28.88 -15.50 -15.29
C LEU A 162 -27.67 -16.13 -14.59
N PRO A 163 -26.72 -16.73 -15.35
CA PRO A 163 -25.47 -17.22 -14.79
C PRO A 163 -24.77 -16.16 -13.92
N LEU A 164 -24.08 -16.58 -12.86
CA LEU A 164 -23.26 -15.69 -12.05
C LEU A 164 -21.80 -15.80 -12.54
N ASP A 165 -21.41 -14.92 -13.46
CA ASP A 165 -20.04 -14.90 -13.99
C ASP A 165 -19.14 -14.09 -13.05
N LEU A 166 -18.16 -14.75 -12.43
CA LEU A 166 -17.30 -14.15 -11.41
C LEU A 166 -15.90 -13.85 -11.96
N PHE A 167 -15.43 -12.63 -11.72
CA PHE A 167 -14.08 -12.17 -12.06
C PHE A 167 -13.41 -11.58 -10.82
N ALA A 168 -12.18 -11.95 -10.53
CA ALA A 168 -11.46 -11.42 -9.38
C ALA A 168 -9.95 -11.42 -9.61
N PRO A 169 -9.21 -10.62 -8.83
CA PRO A 169 -7.76 -10.67 -8.82
C PRO A 169 -7.28 -12.09 -8.47
N GLY A 170 -6.10 -12.45 -8.93
CA GLY A 170 -5.53 -13.74 -8.58
C GLY A 170 -5.11 -13.83 -7.11
N VAL A 171 -4.77 -15.04 -6.67
CA VAL A 171 -4.57 -15.35 -5.25
C VAL A 171 -3.30 -14.71 -4.68
N ASP A 172 -2.37 -14.27 -5.54
CA ASP A 172 -1.15 -13.57 -5.11
C ASP A 172 -1.39 -12.06 -4.92
N SER A 173 -2.60 -11.56 -5.23
CA SER A 173 -2.97 -10.14 -5.12
C SER A 173 -3.36 -9.72 -3.70
N GLY A 174 -2.81 -8.59 -3.25
CA GLY A 174 -3.25 -7.92 -2.01
C GLY A 174 -4.72 -7.49 -2.03
N THR A 175 -5.30 -7.28 -3.22
CA THR A 175 -6.74 -7.01 -3.39
C THR A 175 -7.58 -8.26 -3.08
N PHE A 176 -7.13 -9.44 -3.51
CA PHE A 176 -7.79 -10.70 -3.19
C PHE A 176 -7.72 -11.00 -1.69
N ASP A 177 -6.56 -10.79 -1.07
CA ASP A 177 -6.38 -10.89 0.38
C ASP A 177 -7.37 -10.00 1.13
N TYR A 178 -7.45 -8.74 0.73
CA TYR A 178 -8.33 -7.78 1.39
C TYR A 178 -9.80 -8.14 1.20
N PHE A 179 -10.26 -8.36 -0.03
CA PHE A 179 -11.66 -8.66 -0.30
C PHE A 179 -12.13 -9.88 0.51
N THR A 180 -11.35 -10.96 0.53
CA THR A 180 -11.68 -12.17 1.27
C THR A 180 -11.67 -11.95 2.79
N GLU A 181 -10.72 -11.18 3.32
CA GLU A 181 -10.71 -10.77 4.73
C GLU A 181 -11.96 -9.96 5.09
N ALA A 182 -12.30 -8.94 4.30
CA ALA A 182 -13.39 -8.00 4.58
C ALA A 182 -14.78 -8.60 4.38
N ILE A 183 -14.96 -9.42 3.35
CA ILE A 183 -16.27 -9.96 2.96
C ILE A 183 -16.51 -11.35 3.53
N VAL A 184 -15.53 -12.25 3.44
CA VAL A 184 -15.68 -13.64 3.89
C VAL A 184 -15.30 -13.81 5.36
N GLY A 185 -14.40 -12.95 5.86
CA GLY A 185 -13.94 -12.93 7.25
C GLY A 185 -12.55 -13.55 7.45
N ALA A 186 -11.88 -13.96 6.36
CA ALA A 186 -10.52 -14.51 6.39
C ALA A 186 -9.82 -14.27 5.06
N ALA A 187 -8.59 -13.75 5.10
CA ALA A 187 -7.74 -13.63 3.92
C ALA A 187 -7.55 -14.99 3.24
N GLN A 188 -7.40 -14.99 1.92
CA GLN A 188 -7.27 -16.18 1.08
C GLN A 188 -8.49 -17.13 1.08
N SER A 189 -9.58 -16.80 1.78
CA SER A 189 -10.77 -17.64 1.87
C SER A 189 -11.81 -17.24 0.83
N SER A 190 -11.79 -17.89 -0.34
CA SER A 190 -12.78 -17.73 -1.40
C SER A 190 -13.12 -19.07 -2.06
N ARG A 191 -14.24 -19.13 -2.78
CA ARG A 191 -14.47 -20.13 -3.82
C ARG A 191 -13.39 -20.06 -4.90
N GLY A 192 -13.08 -21.16 -5.58
CA GLY A 192 -12.04 -21.21 -6.61
C GLY A 192 -12.52 -21.23 -8.08
N ASP A 193 -13.83 -21.20 -8.31
CA ASP A 193 -14.47 -21.29 -9.63
C ASP A 193 -14.85 -19.91 -10.21
N PHE A 194 -13.93 -18.95 -10.12
CA PHE A 194 -14.01 -17.64 -10.76
C PHE A 194 -12.91 -17.48 -11.82
N GLN A 195 -13.03 -16.48 -12.68
CA GLN A 195 -11.99 -16.10 -13.63
C GLN A 195 -10.98 -15.18 -12.95
N ALA A 196 -9.80 -15.73 -12.64
CA ALA A 196 -8.72 -15.01 -11.97
C ALA A 196 -7.80 -14.30 -12.98
N SER A 197 -7.32 -13.10 -12.64
CA SER A 197 -6.26 -12.41 -13.36
C SER A 197 -5.46 -11.52 -12.42
N GLU A 198 -4.15 -11.44 -12.60
CA GLU A 198 -3.31 -10.43 -11.92
C GLU A 198 -3.31 -9.08 -12.66
N ASP A 199 -3.86 -9.03 -13.87
CA ASP A 199 -4.05 -7.81 -14.66
C ASP A 199 -5.50 -7.34 -14.55
N ASP A 200 -5.71 -6.18 -13.90
CA ASP A 200 -7.02 -5.56 -13.72
C ASP A 200 -7.70 -5.20 -15.06
N ASN A 201 -6.95 -4.94 -16.15
CA ASN A 201 -7.55 -4.68 -17.46
C ASN A 201 -8.24 -5.92 -18.03
N VAL A 202 -7.72 -7.13 -17.72
CA VAL A 202 -8.37 -8.38 -18.08
C VAL A 202 -9.67 -8.54 -17.30
N LEU A 203 -9.70 -8.14 -16.02
CA LEU A 203 -10.92 -8.15 -15.20
C LEU A 203 -11.96 -7.15 -15.72
N VAL A 204 -11.55 -5.92 -16.05
CA VAL A 204 -12.41 -4.91 -16.69
C VAL A 204 -13.00 -5.44 -18.00
N THR A 205 -12.17 -6.06 -18.84
CA THR A 205 -12.62 -6.66 -20.11
C THR A 205 -13.60 -7.80 -19.88
N GLY A 206 -13.34 -8.65 -18.88
CA GLY A 206 -14.21 -9.75 -18.49
C GLY A 206 -15.59 -9.27 -18.03
N VAL A 207 -15.63 -8.28 -17.13
CA VAL A 207 -16.88 -7.73 -16.58
C VAL A 207 -17.66 -6.94 -17.63
N SER A 208 -16.99 -6.12 -18.45
CA SER A 208 -17.64 -5.35 -19.52
C SER A 208 -18.13 -6.23 -20.68
N GLY A 209 -17.57 -7.44 -20.85
CA GLY A 209 -17.95 -8.38 -21.91
C GLY A 209 -19.20 -9.23 -21.62
N SER A 210 -19.64 -9.33 -20.37
CA SER A 210 -20.81 -10.14 -20.00
C SER A 210 -21.77 -9.35 -19.11
N ARG A 211 -23.03 -9.21 -19.54
CA ARG A 211 -24.08 -8.53 -18.76
C ARG A 211 -24.31 -9.18 -17.39
N SER A 212 -24.08 -10.48 -17.27
CA SER A 212 -24.18 -11.25 -16.03
C SER A 212 -22.94 -11.21 -15.14
N ALA A 213 -21.87 -10.53 -15.56
CA ALA A 213 -20.63 -10.52 -14.80
C ALA A 213 -20.67 -9.59 -13.60
N ILE A 214 -19.99 -10.04 -12.55
CA ILE A 214 -19.57 -9.25 -11.39
C ILE A 214 -18.09 -9.53 -11.13
N GLY A 215 -17.37 -8.51 -10.71
CA GLY A 215 -16.03 -8.65 -10.21
C GLY A 215 -15.66 -7.59 -9.21
N TYR A 216 -14.40 -7.58 -8.78
CA TYR A 216 -13.86 -6.53 -7.92
C TYR A 216 -12.39 -6.26 -8.25
N PHE A 217 -11.95 -5.03 -8.02
CA PHE A 217 -10.55 -4.60 -8.14
C PHE A 217 -10.38 -3.23 -7.46
N GLY A 218 -9.16 -2.67 -7.47
CA GLY A 218 -8.86 -1.38 -6.83
C GLY A 218 -9.71 -0.22 -7.34
N LEU A 219 -10.07 0.71 -6.44
CA LEU A 219 -10.89 1.88 -6.74
C LEU A 219 -10.30 2.74 -7.87
N SER A 220 -8.99 2.94 -7.87
CA SER A 220 -8.30 3.74 -8.88
C SER A 220 -8.54 3.19 -10.29
N TYR A 221 -8.44 1.87 -10.45
CA TYR A 221 -8.74 1.18 -11.72
C TYR A 221 -10.19 1.33 -12.14
N TYR A 222 -11.14 1.28 -11.20
CA TYR A 222 -12.55 1.53 -11.50
C TYR A 222 -12.77 2.95 -12.01
N VAL A 223 -12.22 3.96 -11.32
CA VAL A 223 -12.40 5.37 -11.69
C VAL A 223 -11.90 5.64 -13.13
N GLU A 224 -10.80 5.00 -13.52
CA GLU A 224 -10.25 5.09 -14.89
C GLU A 224 -11.07 4.35 -15.96
N ASN A 225 -11.98 3.46 -15.57
CA ASN A 225 -12.76 2.61 -16.47
C ASN A 225 -14.28 2.73 -16.27
N THR A 226 -14.74 3.86 -15.74
CA THR A 226 -16.18 4.14 -15.51
C THR A 226 -17.02 4.16 -16.79
N ASP A 227 -16.38 4.27 -17.96
CA ASP A 227 -17.02 4.15 -19.28
C ASP A 227 -17.30 2.69 -19.68
N LYS A 228 -16.61 1.72 -19.08
CA LYS A 228 -16.69 0.28 -19.42
C LYS A 228 -17.40 -0.56 -18.37
N VAL A 229 -17.33 -0.16 -17.11
CA VAL A 229 -17.90 -0.89 -15.97
C VAL A 229 -18.62 0.06 -15.03
N ARG A 230 -19.56 -0.48 -14.25
CA ARG A 230 -20.31 0.28 -13.24
C ARG A 230 -19.96 -0.22 -11.84
N GLY A 231 -19.59 0.71 -10.96
CA GLY A 231 -19.39 0.43 -9.54
C GLY A 231 -20.71 0.12 -8.85
N VAL A 232 -20.67 -0.81 -7.91
CA VAL A 232 -21.83 -1.22 -7.10
C VAL A 232 -21.72 -0.59 -5.72
N PRO A 233 -22.72 0.20 -5.30
CA PRO A 233 -22.84 0.67 -3.92
C PRO A 233 -22.92 -0.49 -2.94
N ILE A 234 -22.23 -0.35 -1.81
CA ILE A 234 -22.17 -1.39 -0.77
C ILE A 234 -22.91 -0.94 0.48
N ASP A 235 -23.75 -1.83 1.00
CA ASP A 235 -24.35 -1.72 2.33
C ASP A 235 -23.57 -2.60 3.32
N SER A 236 -22.97 -1.96 4.31
CA SER A 236 -22.20 -2.59 5.39
C SER A 236 -23.06 -3.24 6.49
N GLY A 237 -24.38 -3.36 6.26
CA GLY A 237 -25.35 -3.90 7.21
C GLY A 237 -26.10 -2.83 8.00
N ASN A 238 -25.99 -1.56 7.60
CA ASN A 238 -26.68 -0.44 8.26
C ASN A 238 -27.87 0.09 7.43
N GLY A 239 -28.17 -0.52 6.28
CA GLY A 239 -29.28 -0.14 5.41
C GLY A 239 -28.96 1.03 4.47
N THR A 240 -27.71 1.50 4.43
CA THR A 240 -27.26 2.61 3.60
C THR A 240 -26.23 2.12 2.60
N CYS A 241 -26.56 2.23 1.32
CA CYS A 241 -25.65 1.91 0.24
C CYS A 241 -24.72 3.09 -0.05
N VAL A 242 -23.41 2.86 0.03
CA VAL A 242 -22.38 3.88 -0.18
C VAL A 242 -21.67 3.61 -1.51
N GLU A 243 -21.50 4.65 -2.33
CA GLU A 243 -20.80 4.56 -3.63
C GLU A 243 -19.28 4.40 -3.43
N PRO A 244 -18.58 3.65 -4.31
CA PRO A 244 -17.12 3.57 -4.36
C PRO A 244 -16.53 4.84 -4.98
N THR A 245 -16.13 5.81 -4.17
CA THR A 245 -15.51 7.06 -4.63
C THR A 245 -14.31 7.41 -3.79
N PHE A 246 -13.41 8.24 -4.30
CA PHE A 246 -12.29 8.75 -3.49
C PHE A 246 -12.78 9.48 -2.24
N ALA A 247 -13.90 10.22 -2.33
CA ALA A 247 -14.45 10.94 -1.19
C ALA A 247 -14.96 10.00 -0.09
N THR A 248 -15.74 8.98 -0.46
CA THR A 248 -16.32 8.01 0.48
C THR A 248 -15.29 7.03 1.04
N VAL A 249 -14.18 6.81 0.33
CA VAL A 249 -13.00 6.12 0.87
C VAL A 249 -12.25 7.00 1.86
N ALA A 250 -11.97 8.25 1.50
CA ALA A 250 -11.18 9.16 2.32
C ALA A 250 -11.88 9.58 3.62
N ASP A 251 -13.21 9.65 3.64
CA ASP A 251 -14.00 9.95 4.85
C ASP A 251 -14.36 8.71 5.68
N GLY A 252 -13.96 7.52 5.21
CA GLY A 252 -14.17 6.24 5.89
C GLY A 252 -15.61 5.70 5.82
N SER A 253 -16.51 6.30 5.03
CA SER A 253 -17.90 5.85 4.91
C SER A 253 -18.09 4.60 4.03
N TYR A 254 -17.19 4.33 3.07
CA TYR A 254 -17.27 3.19 2.15
C TYR A 254 -16.78 1.86 2.76
N GLN A 255 -17.46 1.39 3.80
CA GLN A 255 -17.11 0.17 4.52
C GLN A 255 -17.79 -1.09 3.94
N PRO A 256 -17.21 -2.30 4.10
CA PRO A 256 -15.88 -2.60 4.66
C PRO A 256 -14.78 -2.63 3.58
N LEU A 257 -15.06 -2.13 2.37
CA LEU A 257 -14.14 -2.18 1.23
C LEU A 257 -13.24 -0.93 1.14
N SER A 258 -13.15 -0.14 2.21
CA SER A 258 -12.20 0.95 2.37
C SER A 258 -11.54 0.90 3.74
N ARG A 259 -10.24 1.17 3.79
CA ARG A 259 -9.47 1.18 5.05
C ARG A 259 -8.24 2.05 4.95
N PRO A 260 -7.82 2.69 6.05
CA PRO A 260 -6.47 3.20 6.14
C PRO A 260 -5.48 2.04 6.18
N ILE A 261 -4.32 2.25 5.57
CA ILE A 261 -3.19 1.32 5.64
C ILE A 261 -1.98 2.03 6.23
N PHE A 262 -1.10 1.28 6.86
CA PHE A 262 -0.12 1.78 7.82
C PHE A 262 1.26 1.16 7.60
N ILE A 263 2.27 1.91 8.01
CA ILE A 263 3.56 1.37 8.40
C ILE A 263 3.76 1.61 9.90
N TYR A 264 4.44 0.68 10.55
CA TYR A 264 4.85 0.77 11.96
C TYR A 264 6.36 0.73 12.03
N VAL A 265 6.98 1.83 12.44
CA VAL A 265 8.45 1.97 12.48
C VAL A 265 8.94 1.72 13.89
N ARG A 266 9.92 0.83 14.07
CA ARG A 266 10.52 0.61 15.39
C ARG A 266 11.26 1.86 15.83
N LYS A 267 11.03 2.35 17.05
CA LYS A 267 11.58 3.63 17.49
C LYS A 267 13.10 3.64 17.55
N ASP A 268 13.72 2.54 17.98
CA ASP A 268 15.19 2.41 17.99
C ASP A 268 15.78 2.37 16.56
N ALA A 269 15.09 1.73 15.61
CA ALA A 269 15.47 1.72 14.21
C ALA A 269 15.37 3.12 13.59
N ALA A 270 14.36 3.91 13.97
CA ALA A 270 14.20 5.29 13.52
C ALA A 270 15.36 6.22 13.96
N GLU A 271 16.21 5.83 14.91
CA GLU A 271 17.42 6.59 15.26
C GLU A 271 18.57 6.36 14.27
N ARG A 272 18.47 5.34 13.40
CA ARG A 272 19.46 5.11 12.35
C ARG A 272 19.25 6.10 11.19
N PRO A 273 20.30 6.80 10.72
CA PRO A 273 20.16 7.83 9.69
C PRO A 273 19.48 7.35 8.40
N GLU A 274 19.77 6.14 7.96
CA GLU A 274 19.18 5.55 6.76
C GLU A 274 17.68 5.27 6.92
N VAL A 275 17.23 4.83 8.11
CA VAL A 275 15.81 4.59 8.39
C VAL A 275 15.05 5.91 8.51
N ASP A 276 15.61 6.88 9.24
CA ASP A 276 15.01 8.22 9.36
C ASP A 276 14.83 8.88 7.99
N ALA A 277 15.86 8.83 7.14
CA ALA A 277 15.81 9.35 5.78
C ALA A 277 14.78 8.62 4.91
N PHE A 278 14.70 7.28 5.02
CA PHE A 278 13.74 6.48 4.26
C PHE A 278 12.29 6.84 4.63
N ILE A 279 11.97 6.95 5.92
CA ILE A 279 10.61 7.32 6.35
C ILE A 279 10.26 8.76 5.98
N LYS A 280 11.22 9.69 6.08
CA LYS A 280 11.03 11.07 5.59
C LYS A 280 10.77 11.13 4.10
N TYR A 281 11.47 10.31 3.30
CA TYR A 281 11.22 10.17 1.87
C TYR A 281 9.83 9.58 1.61
N TYR A 282 9.45 8.52 2.33
CA TYR A 282 8.13 7.87 2.24
C TYR A 282 6.98 8.87 2.47
N LEU A 283 7.14 9.82 3.39
CA LEU A 283 6.12 10.84 3.67
C LEU A 283 6.27 12.13 2.85
N SER A 284 7.27 12.19 1.97
CA SER A 284 7.62 13.41 1.26
C SER A 284 6.62 13.73 0.14
N PRO A 285 6.42 15.03 -0.18
CA PRO A 285 5.68 15.45 -1.38
C PRO A 285 6.27 14.96 -2.70
N GLU A 286 7.50 14.44 -2.67
CA GLU A 286 8.15 13.84 -3.81
C GLU A 286 7.65 12.41 -4.08
N PHE A 287 7.49 11.60 -3.03
CA PHE A 287 7.05 10.21 -3.17
C PHE A 287 5.53 10.07 -3.15
N THR A 288 4.83 10.79 -2.27
CA THR A 288 3.40 10.55 -2.02
C THR A 288 2.49 10.65 -3.25
N PRO A 289 2.76 11.46 -4.31
CA PRO A 289 1.99 11.40 -5.54
C PRO A 289 2.04 10.04 -6.27
N LEU A 290 3.13 9.29 -6.13
CA LEU A 290 3.31 7.98 -6.77
C LEU A 290 2.33 6.94 -6.21
N ILE A 291 1.87 7.10 -4.97
CA ILE A 291 0.88 6.24 -4.32
C ILE A 291 -0.41 6.14 -5.14
N SER A 292 -0.81 7.25 -5.78
CA SER A 292 -2.02 7.33 -6.62
C SER A 292 -1.76 7.06 -8.11
N SER A 293 -0.54 6.67 -8.48
CA SER A 293 -0.26 6.28 -9.86
C SER A 293 -0.95 4.95 -10.20
N PRO A 294 -1.22 4.67 -11.48
CA PRO A 294 -1.76 3.37 -11.90
C PRO A 294 -0.86 2.18 -11.54
N GLU A 295 0.44 2.42 -11.34
CA GLU A 295 1.44 1.40 -10.97
C GLU A 295 1.31 0.96 -9.51
N VAL A 296 0.88 1.86 -8.61
CA VAL A 296 0.72 1.57 -7.17
C VAL A 296 -0.76 1.44 -6.79
N GLY A 297 -1.61 2.37 -7.21
CA GLY A 297 -3.07 2.18 -7.27
C GLY A 297 -3.88 2.57 -6.02
N TYR A 298 -3.31 3.27 -5.03
CA TYR A 298 -3.98 3.64 -3.77
C TYR A 298 -4.45 5.09 -3.74
N VAL A 299 -5.26 5.44 -2.74
CA VAL A 299 -5.68 6.82 -2.50
C VAL A 299 -4.69 7.48 -1.54
N GLN A 300 -3.93 8.46 -2.05
CA GLN A 300 -3.01 9.22 -1.18
C GLN A 300 -3.78 9.99 -0.09
N LEU A 301 -3.13 10.21 1.05
CA LEU A 301 -3.64 11.10 2.09
C LEU A 301 -3.57 12.58 1.65
N SER A 302 -4.25 13.46 2.38
CA SER A 302 -4.10 14.91 2.15
C SER A 302 -2.69 15.37 2.54
N ASN A 303 -2.25 16.48 1.95
CA ASN A 303 -0.96 17.09 2.29
C ASN A 303 -0.88 17.48 3.77
N GLU A 304 -1.99 17.91 4.35
CA GLU A 304 -2.10 18.25 5.76
C GLU A 304 -1.88 17.03 6.65
N LEU A 305 -2.46 15.87 6.28
CA LEU A 305 -2.23 14.61 6.98
C LEU A 305 -0.76 14.17 6.87
N TYR A 306 -0.15 14.19 5.67
CA TYR A 306 1.26 13.85 5.54
C TYR A 306 2.17 14.77 6.35
N ALA A 307 1.87 16.07 6.42
CA ALA A 307 2.61 17.01 7.26
C ALA A 307 2.50 16.65 8.76
N ALA A 308 1.30 16.34 9.24
CA ALA A 308 1.09 15.93 10.63
C ALA A 308 1.76 14.60 10.97
N LEU A 309 1.77 13.66 10.03
CA LEU A 309 2.44 12.36 10.16
C LEU A 309 3.97 12.48 10.13
N THR A 310 4.49 13.38 9.29
CA THR A 310 5.92 13.74 9.28
C THR A 310 6.33 14.32 10.63
N GLN A 311 5.51 15.20 11.21
CA GLN A 311 5.76 15.75 12.55
C GLN A 311 5.69 14.66 13.63
N ARG A 312 4.67 13.78 13.60
CA ARG A 312 4.55 12.63 14.50
C ARG A 312 5.79 11.74 14.47
N PHE A 313 6.32 11.47 13.27
CA PHE A 313 7.56 10.71 13.10
C PHE A 313 8.78 11.45 13.65
N ALA A 314 8.91 12.74 13.35
CA ALA A 314 10.01 13.59 13.86
C ALA A 314 10.03 13.65 15.40
N ASP A 315 8.86 13.72 16.02
CA ASP A 315 8.70 13.74 17.49
C ASP A 315 8.82 12.34 18.13
N ARG A 316 9.03 11.30 17.32
CA ARG A 316 9.13 9.90 17.75
C ARG A 316 7.94 9.46 18.62
N VAL A 317 6.74 9.93 18.29
CA VAL A 317 5.54 9.68 19.11
C VAL A 317 5.26 8.18 19.15
N ASN A 318 5.40 7.60 20.35
CA ASN A 318 5.21 6.17 20.55
C ASN A 318 3.72 5.77 20.51
N GLY A 319 3.47 4.57 19.99
CA GLY A 319 2.21 3.86 20.12
C GLY A 319 1.21 4.15 19.01
N THR A 320 0.00 3.63 19.23
CA THR A 320 -1.12 3.68 18.29
C THR A 320 -2.16 4.71 18.72
N LEU A 321 -2.79 5.38 17.74
CA LEU A 321 -4.02 6.14 17.96
C LEU A 321 -5.29 5.28 17.81
N TRP A 322 -5.13 3.95 17.74
CA TRP A 322 -6.19 2.96 17.58
C TRP A 322 -6.10 1.92 18.71
N PRO A 323 -6.32 2.32 19.98
CA PRO A 323 -6.07 1.45 21.13
C PRO A 323 -6.96 0.20 21.16
N ASN A 324 -8.05 0.17 20.39
CA ASN A 324 -8.96 -0.97 20.26
C ASN A 324 -8.80 -1.74 18.93
N GLY A 325 -7.83 -1.36 18.09
CA GLY A 325 -7.69 -1.86 16.72
C GLY A 325 -8.62 -1.14 15.74
N ALA A 326 -9.06 -1.83 14.68
CA ALA A 326 -9.94 -1.27 13.66
C ALA A 326 -11.29 -0.83 14.24
N GLU A 327 -11.72 0.37 13.89
CA GLU A 327 -12.94 1.03 14.38
C GLU A 327 -13.81 1.44 13.19
N VAL A 328 -15.12 1.17 13.25
CA VAL A 328 -16.07 1.58 12.20
C VAL A 328 -16.21 3.10 12.20
N GLY A 329 -16.10 3.72 11.02
CA GLY A 329 -16.25 5.18 10.85
C GLY A 329 -15.08 6.00 11.42
N ALA A 330 -13.95 5.35 11.66
CA ALA A 330 -12.78 6.01 12.17
C ALA A 330 -12.02 6.78 11.07
N SER A 331 -11.82 8.07 11.34
CA SER A 331 -11.07 8.99 10.46
C SER A 331 -9.60 9.10 10.87
N LEU A 332 -8.75 9.41 9.89
CA LEU A 332 -7.36 9.82 10.09
C LEU A 332 -7.22 11.27 10.60
N ASP A 333 -8.30 12.04 10.75
CA ASP A 333 -8.26 13.37 11.39
C ASP A 333 -7.68 13.33 12.82
N ARG A 334 -7.68 12.15 13.47
CA ARG A 334 -7.02 11.94 14.77
C ARG A 334 -5.52 12.23 14.76
N TYR A 335 -4.87 12.22 13.59
CA TYR A 335 -3.45 12.55 13.44
C TYR A 335 -3.20 14.05 13.25
N MET A 336 -4.26 14.86 13.08
CA MET A 336 -4.17 16.32 12.86
C MET A 336 -4.16 17.15 14.15
N GLN A 337 -4.10 16.51 15.32
CA GLN A 337 -4.15 17.14 16.66
C GLN A 337 -2.75 17.36 17.22
#